data_AF-A0A3P6SD54-F1
#
_entry.id   AF-A0A3P6SD54-F1
#
_cell.length_a   1.000
_cell.length_b   1.000
_cell.length_c   1.000
_cell.angle_alpha   90.00
_cell.angle_beta   90.00
_cell.angle_gamma   90.00
#
_symmetry.space_group_name_H-M   'P 1'
#
loop_
_entity.id
_entity.type
_entity.pdbx_description
1 polymer ?
#
loop_
_entity_poly.entity_id
_entity_poly.type
_entity_poly.pdbx_seq_one_letter_code
_entity_poly.pdbx_strand_id
1 'polypeptide(L)'
;MFQDLITLKHVVEQIIASNGPCVTRARSWAHDKSIPFFRFSPSLSSHVQPDESNNKVIIGFLWDTEKYLLTDGKHDVETLVKYLKSLK
;
A
#
# COMPACT_ATOMS: atom_id res chain seq x y z
N MET A 1 9.89 1.37 -32.58
CA MET A 1 10.99 1.28 -31.61
C MET A 1 10.72 2.10 -30.34
N PHE A 2 10.62 3.44 -30.39
CA PHE A 2 10.31 4.24 -29.19
C PHE A 2 8.91 3.98 -28.59
N GLN A 3 7.89 3.81 -29.44
CA GLN A 3 6.54 3.49 -29.00
C GLN A 3 6.45 2.12 -28.31
N ASP A 4 7.23 1.15 -28.79
CA ASP A 4 7.27 -0.21 -28.25
C ASP A 4 7.86 -0.21 -26.83
N LEU A 5 8.87 0.64 -26.59
CA LEU A 5 9.53 0.77 -25.30
C LEU A 5 8.61 1.43 -24.25
N ILE A 6 7.83 2.43 -24.65
CA ILE A 6 6.79 3.04 -23.80
C ILE A 6 5.70 2.01 -23.46
N THR A 7 5.27 1.23 -24.45
CA THR A 7 4.26 0.20 -24.26
C THR A 7 4.73 -0.88 -23.29
N LEU A 8 5.98 -1.34 -23.43
CA LEU A 8 6.57 -2.32 -22.53
C LEU A 8 6.62 -1.81 -21.08
N LYS A 9 7.05 -0.56 -20.87
CA LYS A 9 7.10 0.04 -19.54
C LYS A 9 5.72 0.02 -18.87
N HIS A 10 4.67 0.45 -19.56
CA HIS A 10 3.32 0.43 -19.01
C HIS A 10 2.83 -0.99 -18.68
N VAL A 11 3.13 -1.97 -19.52
CA VAL A 11 2.77 -3.37 -19.25
C VAL A 11 3.43 -3.87 -17.97
N VAL A 12 4.72 -3.59 -17.78
CA VAL A 12 5.44 -3.96 -16.56
C VAL A 12 4.81 -3.29 -15.34
N GLU A 13 4.54 -1.98 -15.40
CA GLU A 13 3.88 -1.23 -14.31
C GLU A 13 2.52 -1.83 -13.93
N GLN A 14 1.71 -2.27 -14.91
CA GLN A 14 0.41 -2.90 -14.64
C GLN A 14 0.54 -4.30 -14.02
N ILE A 15 1.51 -5.09 -14.46
CA ILE A 15 1.72 -6.46 -13.93
C ILE A 15 2.19 -6.42 -12.48
N ILE A 16 3.02 -5.44 -12.12
CA ILE A 16 3.55 -5.30 -10.75
C ILE A 16 2.67 -4.43 -9.85
N ALA A 17 1.53 -3.94 -10.35
CA ALA A 17 0.65 -3.04 -9.60
C ALA A 17 0.12 -3.73 -8.33
N SER A 18 0.59 -3.25 -7.17
CA SER A 18 0.12 -3.68 -5.85
C SER A 18 -1.14 -2.95 -5.38
N ASN A 19 -1.58 -1.96 -6.15
CA ASN A 19 -2.70 -1.08 -5.85
C ASN A 19 -3.80 -1.19 -6.91
N GLY A 20 -5.03 -0.81 -6.55
CA GLY A 20 -6.16 -0.78 -7.48
C GLY A 20 -6.97 -2.08 -7.50
N PRO A 21 -7.29 -2.67 -8.67
CA PRO A 21 -8.25 -3.78 -8.78
C PRO A 21 -7.91 -5.02 -7.96
N CYS A 22 -6.63 -5.35 -7.79
CA CYS A 22 -6.19 -6.48 -6.98
C CYS A 22 -6.67 -6.36 -5.52
N VAL A 23 -6.58 -5.16 -4.96
CA VAL A 23 -7.05 -4.86 -3.60
C VAL A 23 -8.57 -4.87 -3.52
N THR A 24 -9.25 -4.27 -4.49
CA THR A 24 -10.72 -4.25 -4.50
C THR A 24 -11.26 -5.67 -4.52
N ARG A 25 -10.70 -6.56 -5.35
CA ARG A 25 -11.08 -7.98 -5.38
C ARG A 25 -10.81 -8.67 -4.04
N ALA A 26 -9.63 -8.48 -3.44
CA ALA A 26 -9.29 -9.08 -2.16
C ALA A 26 -10.24 -8.61 -1.04
N ARG A 27 -10.57 -7.31 -1.02
CA ARG A 27 -11.52 -6.72 -0.06
C ARG A 27 -12.92 -7.29 -0.25
N SER A 28 -13.42 -7.34 -1.47
CA SER A 28 -14.75 -7.90 -1.77
C SER A 28 -14.83 -9.37 -1.36
N TRP A 29 -13.81 -10.17 -1.68
CA TRP A 29 -13.79 -11.57 -1.30
C TRP A 29 -13.73 -11.78 0.22
N ALA A 30 -12.94 -10.97 0.93
CA ALA A 30 -12.90 -11.02 2.39
C ALA A 30 -14.25 -10.63 3.01
N HIS A 31 -14.88 -9.58 2.48
CA HIS A 31 -16.22 -9.15 2.89
C HIS A 31 -17.26 -10.26 2.69
N ASP A 32 -17.26 -10.94 1.54
CA ASP A 32 -18.17 -12.07 1.26
C ASP A 32 -17.99 -13.23 2.24
N LYS A 33 -16.79 -13.39 2.80
CA LYS A 33 -16.46 -14.40 3.81
C LYS A 33 -16.59 -13.90 5.25
N SER A 34 -17.05 -12.66 5.45
CA SER A 34 -17.07 -12.00 6.76
C SER A 34 -15.70 -11.99 7.46
N ILE A 35 -14.63 -11.93 6.67
CA ILE A 35 -13.25 -11.81 7.13
C ILE A 35 -12.89 -10.32 7.16
N PRO A 36 -12.41 -9.77 8.28
CA PRO A 36 -11.99 -8.38 8.31
C PRO A 36 -10.75 -8.16 7.41
N PHE A 37 -10.83 -7.14 6.56
CA PHE A 37 -9.76 -6.78 5.62
C PHE A 37 -9.14 -5.44 6.01
N PHE A 38 -7.85 -5.45 6.36
CA PHE A 38 -7.08 -4.25 6.68
C PHE A 38 -6.02 -4.02 5.60
N ARG A 39 -5.90 -2.80 5.08
CA ARG A 39 -4.84 -2.43 4.14
C ARG A 39 -4.14 -1.17 4.60
N PHE A 40 -2.87 -1.33 4.95
CA PHE A 40 -2.00 -0.22 5.27
C PHE A 40 -1.24 0.20 4.02
N SER A 41 -1.44 1.43 3.58
CA SER A 41 -0.83 1.97 2.37
C SER A 41 -0.69 3.49 2.54
N PRO A 42 0.41 3.98 3.12
CA PRO A 42 0.63 5.41 3.29
C PRO A 42 0.66 6.12 1.94
N SER A 43 0.09 7.32 1.89
CA SER A 43 0.23 8.19 0.72
C SER A 43 1.56 8.91 0.81
N LEU A 44 2.46 8.61 -0.11
CA LEU A 44 3.79 9.21 -0.14
C LEU A 44 3.74 10.59 -0.81
N SER A 45 4.51 11.52 -0.27
CA SER A 45 4.65 12.89 -0.80
C SER A 45 5.37 12.93 -2.15
N SER A 46 6.15 11.90 -2.48
CA SER A 46 6.89 11.79 -3.73
C SER A 46 6.98 10.34 -4.21
N HIS A 47 7.22 10.15 -5.50
CA HIS A 47 7.48 8.83 -6.07
C HIS A 47 8.89 8.37 -5.70
N VAL A 48 8.98 7.28 -4.93
CA VAL A 48 10.26 6.66 -4.54
C VAL A 48 10.50 5.44 -5.42
N GLN A 49 11.67 5.37 -6.07
CA GLN A 49 12.03 4.19 -6.85
C GLN A 49 12.43 3.03 -5.93
N PRO A 50 12.22 1.76 -6.35
CA PRO A 50 12.59 0.61 -5.53
C PRO A 50 14.07 0.51 -5.15
N ASP A 51 14.96 1.08 -5.96
CA ASP A 51 16.42 1.07 -5.79
C ASP A 51 16.97 2.36 -5.14
N GLU A 52 16.11 3.18 -4.53
CA GLU A 52 16.51 4.40 -3.83
C GLU A 52 17.48 4.08 -2.67
N SER A 53 18.60 4.82 -2.63
CA SER A 53 19.67 4.65 -1.63
C SER A 53 20.02 5.96 -0.92
N ASN A 54 19.42 7.08 -1.31
CA ASN A 54 19.61 8.36 -0.66
C ASN A 54 18.81 8.42 0.65
N ASN A 55 19.55 8.43 1.76
CA ASN A 55 18.98 8.51 3.10
C ASN A 55 17.98 9.66 3.29
N LYS A 56 18.18 10.82 2.64
CA LYS A 56 17.23 11.95 2.77
C LYS A 56 15.86 11.61 2.20
N VAL A 57 15.80 10.91 1.07
CA VAL A 57 14.55 10.47 0.43
C VAL A 57 13.89 9.40 1.29
N ILE A 58 14.67 8.42 1.76
CA ILE A 58 14.19 7.33 2.62
C ILE A 58 13.60 7.88 3.93
N ILE A 59 14.27 8.85 4.57
CA ILE A 59 13.75 9.49 5.79
C ILE A 59 12.41 10.20 5.51
N GLY A 60 12.26 10.87 4.36
CA GLY A 60 10.98 11.46 3.96
C GLY A 60 9.86 10.43 3.80
N PHE A 61 10.15 9.31 3.14
CA PHE A 61 9.24 8.18 3.00
C PHE A 61 8.81 7.59 4.36
N LEU A 62 9.76 7.43 5.28
CA LEU A 62 9.48 6.95 6.63
C LEU A 62 8.61 7.94 7.42
N TRP A 63 8.87 9.24 7.27
CA TRP A 63 8.06 10.29 7.90
C TRP A 63 6.61 10.30 7.40
N ASP A 64 6.41 10.17 6.09
CA ASP A 64 5.06 10.06 5.52
C ASP A 64 4.32 8.82 6.06
N THR A 65 5.04 7.72 6.24
CA THR A 65 4.51 6.48 6.83
C THR A 65 4.13 6.67 8.29
N GLU A 66 4.98 7.31 9.10
CA GLU A 66 4.69 7.61 10.50
C GLU A 66 3.47 8.53 10.63
N LYS A 67 3.42 9.58 9.81
CA LYS A 67 2.28 10.49 9.74
C LYS A 67 0.99 9.74 9.43
N TYR A 68 1.01 8.83 8.45
CA TYR A 68 -0.15 8.00 8.10
C TYR A 68 -0.61 7.16 9.30
N LEU A 69 0.30 6.48 10.00
CA LEU A 69 -0.04 5.64 11.16
C LEU A 69 -0.61 6.43 12.34
N LEU A 70 -0.18 7.69 12.52
CA LEU A 70 -0.70 8.57 13.57
C LEU A 70 -2.01 9.28 13.19
N THR A 71 -2.38 9.27 11.91
CA THR A 71 -3.57 9.94 11.38
C THR A 71 -4.54 8.92 10.78
N ASP A 72 -4.55 8.76 9.46
CA ASP A 72 -5.53 7.97 8.72
C ASP A 72 -5.53 6.49 9.10
N GLY A 73 -4.35 5.91 9.31
CA GLY A 73 -4.17 4.50 9.64
C GLY A 73 -4.42 4.16 11.11
N LYS A 74 -4.52 5.16 11.99
CA LYS A 74 -4.55 4.95 13.45
C LYS A 74 -5.74 4.07 13.87
N HIS A 75 -6.92 4.39 13.35
CA HIS A 75 -8.15 3.68 13.69
C HIS A 75 -8.11 2.21 13.23
N ASP A 76 -7.58 1.96 12.04
CA ASP A 76 -7.45 0.61 11.49
C ASP A 76 -6.47 -0.23 12.30
N VAL A 77 -5.35 0.35 12.74
CA VAL A 77 -4.39 -0.31 13.63
C VAL A 77 -5.03 -0.65 14.98
N GLU A 78 -5.73 0.28 15.60
CA GLU A 78 -6.41 0.03 16.88
C GLU A 78 -7.47 -1.07 16.76
N THR A 79 -8.22 -1.07 15.67
CA THR A 79 -9.25 -2.08 15.37
C THR A 79 -8.62 -3.45 15.14
N LEU A 80 -7.54 -3.51 14.35
CA LEU A 80 -6.78 -4.74 14.13
C LEU A 80 -6.23 -5.30 15.45
N VAL A 81 -5.64 -4.46 16.30
CA VAL A 81 -5.10 -4.89 17.60
C VAL A 81 -6.21 -5.43 18.51
N LYS A 82 -7.38 -4.77 18.56
CA LYS A 82 -8.55 -5.26 19.32
C LYS A 82 -9.02 -6.62 18.79
N TYR A 83 -9.13 -6.75 17.47
CA TYR A 83 -9.52 -8.00 16.82
C TYR A 83 -8.54 -9.14 17.16
N LEU A 84 -7.22 -8.92 16.97
CA LEU A 84 -6.20 -9.92 17.28
C LEU A 84 -6.19 -10.33 18.77
N LYS A 85 -6.48 -9.39 19.68
CA LYS A 85 -6.62 -9.69 21.12
C LYS A 85 -7.86 -10.53 21.43
N SER A 86 -8.96 -10.33 20.70
CA SER A 86 -10.19 -11.12 20.90
C SER A 86 -10.11 -12.56 20.38
N LEU A 87 -9.13 -12.87 19.53
CA LEU A 87 -8.88 -14.23 19.03
C LEU A 87 -8.06 -15.09 20.00
N LYS A 88 -7.54 -14.50 21.07
CA LYS A 88 -6.72 -15.15 22.09
C LYS A 88 -7.56 -15.46 23.32
#